data_AF-Q871K3-F1
#
_entry.id   AF-Q871K3-F1
#
_cell.length_a   1.000
_cell.length_b   1.000
_cell.length_c   1.000
_cell.angle_alpha   90.00
_cell.angle_beta   90.00
_cell.angle_gamma   90.00
#
_symmetry.space_group_name_H-M   'P 1'
#
loop_
_entity.id
_entity.type
_entity.pdbx_description
1 polymer ?
#
loop_
_entity_poly.entity_id
_entity_poly.type
_entity_poly.pdbx_seq_one_letter_code
_entity_poly.pdbx_strand_id
1 'polypeptide(L)'
;MATRRSARLSALAVAQLNDAAAPILPPPAPAPKSRKRKASVEDEGAPATEEPQLPSTPQKRKVSKKTAPPPATPTPAAAALLSSPAVQKPKPAAVSRLADPNKTNAPLLSPQTSRVVSSSPIRPRDIRDGLSPSKPQAPGWTTKDSESTTTENILEKACAHLIAIDPRMKPLIDKHPCRVFSPEGLAEQIDPFESLVSSIISQQVSGAAAKSIKAKFVALFEEEDDPPSDQEDGKEKKKTQENDPTPTPTKRRFPTPAHILAKDLPTLRTAGLSQRKAEYIHGLAAKFASGELSASLLASAPYEELVAKLVAVRGLGLWTVEMFACFALKRMDVFSLGDLGVQRGMAAFVGRDVKKLKNGGNGNGKDKKWKYMSEAEMREISERFRPYRSLFMWYMWRVEETDVSTME
;
A
#
# COMPACT_ATOMS: atom_id res chain seq x y z
N MET A 1 26.27 21.96 -11.98
CA MET A 1 24.84 21.68 -11.77
C MET A 1 24.71 20.63 -10.66
N ALA A 2 24.23 20.99 -9.47
CA ALA A 2 24.38 20.16 -8.27
C ALA A 2 23.17 19.24 -7.99
N THR A 3 23.43 17.96 -7.72
CA THR A 3 22.45 16.98 -7.25
C THR A 3 22.58 16.77 -5.72
N ARG A 4 21.51 17.04 -4.96
CA ARG A 4 21.40 16.64 -3.54
C ARG A 4 20.51 15.39 -3.48
N ARG A 5 21.03 14.20 -3.16
CA ARG A 5 21.37 13.72 -1.79
C ARG A 5 20.20 13.84 -0.80
N SER A 6 19.38 12.79 -0.74
CA SER A 6 18.55 12.47 0.43
C SER A 6 18.66 10.97 0.78
N ALA A 7 19.91 10.54 0.99
CA ALA A 7 20.29 9.19 1.43
C ALA A 7 21.17 9.27 2.70
N ARG A 8 20.88 10.23 3.58
CA ARG A 8 21.70 10.55 4.77
C ARG A 8 20.92 10.73 6.07
N LEU A 9 19.63 10.39 6.12
CA LEU A 9 18.82 10.44 7.35
C LEU A 9 18.43 9.06 7.90
N SER A 10 18.81 7.97 7.25
CA SER A 10 18.57 6.59 7.72
C SER A 10 19.62 6.07 8.72
N ALA A 11 20.55 6.91 9.18
CA ALA A 11 21.70 6.51 10.00
C ALA A 11 21.86 7.31 11.31
N LEU A 12 20.82 8.05 11.74
CA LEU A 12 20.86 8.92 12.93
C LEU A 12 19.69 8.73 13.89
N ALA A 13 18.93 7.63 13.77
CA ALA A 13 17.74 7.34 14.57
C ALA A 13 17.91 6.17 15.57
N VAL A 14 19.14 5.72 15.83
CA VAL A 14 19.44 4.57 16.72
C VAL A 14 20.51 4.92 17.77
N ALA A 15 20.75 6.20 18.04
CA ALA A 15 21.67 6.64 19.10
C ALA A 15 21.21 7.98 19.69
N GLN A 16 20.50 7.92 20.82
CA GLN A 16 20.52 8.86 21.96
C GLN A 16 19.26 8.65 22.84
N LEU A 17 19.37 7.73 23.80
CA LEU A 17 18.65 7.80 25.07
C LEU A 17 19.72 8.13 26.14
N ASN A 18 19.31 8.91 27.16
CA ASN A 18 20.15 9.67 28.11
C ASN A 18 20.77 10.92 27.43
N ASP A 19 20.57 12.15 27.91
CA ASP A 19 20.78 12.61 29.29
C ASP A 19 19.82 13.76 29.75
N ALA A 20 20.01 14.29 30.95
CA ALA A 20 19.08 15.12 31.73
C ALA A 20 19.13 16.67 31.49
N ALA A 21 18.34 17.40 32.27
CA ALA A 21 17.83 18.75 32.00
C ALA A 21 18.73 19.96 32.37
N ALA A 22 18.56 21.07 31.62
CA ALA A 22 18.87 22.46 32.02
C ALA A 22 18.08 23.47 31.12
N PRO A 23 17.88 24.76 31.53
CA PRO A 23 16.76 25.59 31.02
C PRO A 23 17.04 26.49 29.80
N ILE A 24 15.95 27.08 29.28
CA ILE A 24 15.84 27.85 28.02
C ILE A 24 16.00 29.36 28.26
N LEU A 25 16.70 30.07 27.36
CA LEU A 25 16.67 31.54 27.22
C LEU A 25 16.08 31.97 25.86
N PRO A 26 15.33 33.08 25.77
CA PRO A 26 14.66 33.51 24.54
C PRO A 26 15.56 34.34 23.60
N PRO A 27 15.30 34.34 22.27
CA PRO A 27 16.06 35.12 21.28
C PRO A 27 15.57 36.59 21.14
N PRO A 28 16.44 37.52 20.67
CA PRO A 28 16.11 38.94 20.52
C PRO A 28 15.33 39.29 19.24
N ALA A 29 14.69 40.47 19.24
CA ALA A 29 13.77 40.96 18.21
C ALA A 29 14.46 41.63 16.98
N PRO A 30 13.79 41.74 15.81
CA PRO A 30 14.37 42.28 14.58
C PRO A 30 14.20 43.80 14.39
N ALA A 31 15.17 44.43 13.70
CA ALA A 31 15.20 45.86 13.36
C ALA A 31 14.41 46.20 12.07
N PRO A 32 14.00 47.48 11.86
CA PRO A 32 12.98 47.85 10.87
C PRO A 32 13.49 48.16 9.45
N LYS A 33 12.55 48.17 8.50
CA LYS A 33 12.75 48.35 7.04
C LYS A 33 12.85 49.83 6.63
N SER A 34 13.67 50.15 5.64
CA SER A 34 13.66 51.44 4.92
C SER A 34 13.01 51.33 3.52
N ARG A 35 12.30 52.37 3.11
CA ARG A 35 11.67 52.54 1.79
C ARG A 35 12.55 53.44 0.91
N LYS A 36 12.55 53.27 -0.42
CA LYS A 36 12.83 54.36 -1.38
C LYS A 36 11.92 54.30 -2.61
N ARG A 37 11.74 55.44 -3.27
CA ARG A 37 10.60 55.80 -4.15
C ARG A 37 10.93 55.70 -5.65
N LYS A 38 9.85 55.71 -6.46
CA LYS A 38 9.78 56.01 -7.90
C LYS A 38 10.51 57.31 -8.29
N ALA A 39 10.95 57.36 -9.55
CA ALA A 39 10.98 58.56 -10.40
C ALA A 39 10.73 58.13 -11.87
N SER A 40 10.28 59.07 -12.71
CA SER A 40 9.85 58.88 -14.10
C SER A 40 10.17 60.14 -14.91
N VAL A 41 10.50 60.01 -16.19
CA VAL A 41 10.69 61.12 -17.15
C VAL A 41 10.17 60.68 -18.52
N GLU A 42 9.52 61.59 -19.23
CA GLU A 42 9.04 61.49 -20.61
C GLU A 42 9.65 62.64 -21.44
N ASP A 43 9.92 62.39 -22.73
CA ASP A 43 10.31 63.30 -23.84
C ASP A 43 10.51 62.38 -25.09
N GLU A 44 10.44 62.79 -26.36
CA GLU A 44 9.49 63.64 -27.12
C GLU A 44 9.74 63.34 -28.64
N GLY A 45 8.91 63.86 -29.57
CA GLY A 45 9.23 63.94 -31.01
C GLY A 45 8.52 62.97 -31.98
N ALA A 46 7.77 63.55 -32.94
CA ALA A 46 7.17 62.91 -34.12
C ALA A 46 7.81 63.52 -35.42
N PRO A 47 7.44 63.19 -36.69
CA PRO A 47 6.35 62.32 -37.17
C PRO A 47 6.63 61.37 -38.38
N ALA A 48 5.67 60.47 -38.61
CA ALA A 48 5.14 59.88 -39.86
C ALA A 48 6.03 59.57 -41.10
N THR A 49 6.11 58.27 -41.44
CA THR A 49 5.95 57.75 -42.82
C THR A 49 5.24 56.38 -42.76
N GLU A 50 4.29 56.09 -43.66
CA GLU A 50 3.58 54.80 -43.74
C GLU A 50 4.30 53.79 -44.65
N GLU A 51 4.47 52.53 -44.20
CA GLU A 51 4.47 51.32 -45.05
C GLU A 51 4.33 50.03 -44.17
N PRO A 52 4.12 48.80 -44.71
CA PRO A 52 2.87 48.08 -44.46
C PRO A 52 2.88 47.03 -43.33
N GLN A 53 1.67 46.65 -42.89
CA GLN A 53 1.44 45.71 -41.79
C GLN A 53 1.84 44.26 -42.11
N LEU A 54 2.66 43.67 -41.23
CA LEU A 54 2.86 42.22 -41.12
C LEU A 54 1.89 41.60 -40.09
N PRO A 55 1.50 40.32 -40.25
CA PRO A 55 0.31 39.77 -39.59
C PRO A 55 0.38 39.68 -38.06
N SER A 56 -0.77 39.96 -37.44
CA SER A 56 -1.02 39.95 -36.00
C SER A 56 -0.60 38.65 -35.30
N THR A 57 0.21 38.78 -34.24
CA THR A 57 0.41 37.69 -33.27
C THR A 57 -0.64 37.78 -32.16
N PRO A 58 -1.37 36.68 -31.87
CA PRO A 58 -2.49 36.73 -30.92
C PRO A 58 -2.01 36.99 -29.50
N GLN A 59 -2.61 38.01 -28.86
CA GLN A 59 -2.31 38.39 -27.48
C GLN A 59 -2.49 37.22 -26.51
N LYS A 60 -1.45 36.92 -25.72
CA LYS A 60 -1.52 35.92 -24.64
C LYS A 60 -2.53 36.36 -23.58
N ARG A 61 -3.75 35.80 -23.61
CA ARG A 61 -4.68 35.82 -22.47
C ARG A 61 -3.91 35.39 -21.22
N LYS A 62 -3.95 36.19 -20.15
CA LYS A 62 -3.47 35.80 -18.82
C LYS A 62 -4.29 34.60 -18.34
N VAL A 63 -3.76 33.39 -18.54
CA VAL A 63 -4.34 32.17 -17.97
C VAL A 63 -4.25 32.28 -16.46
N SER A 64 -5.41 32.21 -15.79
CA SER A 64 -5.47 32.16 -14.33
C SER A 64 -4.68 30.96 -13.83
N LYS A 65 -3.88 31.19 -12.78
CA LYS A 65 -2.90 30.23 -12.27
C LYS A 65 -3.61 29.04 -11.61
N LYS A 66 -4.04 28.05 -12.41
CA LYS A 66 -4.59 26.79 -11.91
C LYS A 66 -3.53 26.12 -11.05
N THR A 67 -3.81 26.01 -9.75
CA THR A 67 -2.95 25.33 -8.78
C THR A 67 -2.77 23.88 -9.22
N ALA A 68 -1.53 23.40 -9.24
CA ALA A 68 -1.26 22.01 -9.59
C ALA A 68 -2.00 21.07 -8.59
N PRO A 69 -2.55 19.94 -9.05
CA PRO A 69 -3.14 18.94 -8.15
C PRO A 69 -2.06 18.40 -7.20
N PRO A 70 -2.45 17.85 -6.02
CA PRO A 70 -1.52 17.15 -5.16
C PRO A 70 -0.84 15.99 -5.93
N PRO A 71 0.38 15.58 -5.54
CA PRO A 71 0.99 14.38 -6.09
C PRO A 71 0.05 13.21 -5.85
N ALA A 72 -0.28 12.46 -6.90
CA ALA A 72 -1.15 11.30 -6.77
C ALA A 72 -0.47 10.22 -5.94
N THR A 73 -0.91 10.05 -4.68
CA THR A 73 -0.72 8.77 -3.99
C THR A 73 -1.49 7.69 -4.74
N PRO A 74 -0.88 6.56 -5.11
CA PRO A 74 -1.47 5.60 -6.03
C PRO A 74 -2.50 4.66 -5.36
N THR A 75 -3.36 5.19 -4.49
CA THR A 75 -4.07 4.41 -3.46
C THR A 75 -5.59 4.28 -3.66
N PRO A 76 -6.07 4.11 -4.90
CA PRO A 76 -6.90 2.91 -5.11
C PRO A 76 -6.24 1.88 -6.03
N ALA A 77 -5.58 2.34 -7.10
CA ALA A 77 -5.13 1.47 -8.19
C ALA A 77 -3.96 0.55 -7.80
N ALA A 78 -2.96 1.02 -7.04
CA ALA A 78 -1.86 0.16 -6.61
C ALA A 78 -2.25 -0.75 -5.43
N ALA A 79 -3.17 -0.30 -4.56
CA ALA A 79 -3.77 -1.18 -3.54
C ALA A 79 -4.57 -2.33 -4.19
N ALA A 80 -5.32 -2.03 -5.26
CA ALA A 80 -6.01 -3.03 -6.06
C ALA A 80 -5.08 -3.95 -6.89
N LEU A 81 -3.79 -3.62 -7.03
CA LEU A 81 -2.75 -4.47 -7.63
C LEU A 81 -1.93 -5.26 -6.59
N LEU A 82 -2.03 -4.89 -5.30
CA LEU A 82 -1.51 -5.65 -4.16
C LEU A 82 -2.49 -6.75 -3.73
N SER A 83 -3.79 -6.50 -3.84
CA SER A 83 -4.82 -7.55 -3.91
C SER A 83 -4.67 -8.29 -5.24
N SER A 84 -4.91 -9.61 -5.27
CA SER A 84 -4.91 -10.30 -6.56
C SER A 84 -6.15 -9.89 -7.37
N PRO A 85 -6.06 -9.81 -8.71
CA PRO A 85 -7.22 -9.49 -9.52
C PRO A 85 -8.29 -10.58 -9.34
N ALA A 86 -9.51 -10.14 -9.02
CA ALA A 86 -10.66 -11.01 -8.83
C ALA A 86 -11.11 -11.64 -10.15
N VAL A 87 -10.41 -12.70 -10.56
CA VAL A 87 -11.01 -13.75 -11.40
C VAL A 87 -12.19 -14.32 -10.61
N GLN A 88 -13.34 -14.49 -11.25
CA GLN A 88 -14.49 -15.21 -10.68
C GLN A 88 -14.11 -16.69 -10.46
N LYS A 89 -13.42 -16.97 -9.37
CA LYS A 89 -13.04 -18.31 -8.94
C LYS A 89 -14.29 -19.02 -8.39
N PRO A 90 -14.44 -20.35 -8.57
CA PRO A 90 -15.44 -21.11 -7.82
C PRO A 90 -15.22 -20.87 -6.33
N LYS A 91 -16.31 -20.65 -5.58
CA LYS A 91 -16.30 -20.25 -4.17
C LYS A 91 -15.38 -21.19 -3.35
N PRO A 92 -14.20 -20.75 -2.86
CA PRO A 92 -13.55 -21.49 -1.80
C PRO A 92 -14.46 -21.37 -0.57
N ALA A 93 -14.85 -22.49 0.03
CA ALA A 93 -15.54 -22.44 1.31
C ALA A 93 -14.63 -21.71 2.31
N ALA A 94 -15.14 -20.64 2.93
CA ALA A 94 -14.39 -19.89 3.91
C ALA A 94 -14.17 -20.78 5.14
N VAL A 95 -13.01 -21.43 5.23
CA VAL A 95 -12.67 -22.25 6.39
C VAL A 95 -12.48 -21.33 7.58
N SER A 96 -13.36 -21.45 8.58
CA SER A 96 -13.24 -20.73 9.85
C SER A 96 -11.92 -21.07 10.53
N ARG A 97 -11.06 -20.06 10.68
CA ARG A 97 -9.76 -20.14 11.36
C ARG A 97 -9.70 -19.10 12.45
N LEU A 98 -8.85 -19.33 13.45
CA LEU A 98 -8.50 -18.29 14.41
C LEU A 98 -7.88 -17.10 13.66
N ALA A 99 -8.33 -15.90 14.01
CA ALA A 99 -7.88 -14.65 13.43
C ALA A 99 -7.22 -13.76 14.51
N ASP A 100 -6.11 -13.13 14.15
CA ASP A 100 -5.33 -12.25 15.02
C ASP A 100 -5.10 -10.93 14.26
N PRO A 101 -5.61 -9.79 14.76
CA PRO A 101 -5.47 -8.51 14.08
C PRO A 101 -4.01 -8.08 13.83
N ASN A 102 -3.06 -8.55 14.65
CA ASN A 102 -1.64 -8.19 14.58
C ASN A 102 -0.84 -9.09 13.62
N LYS A 103 -1.39 -10.26 13.26
CA LYS A 103 -0.77 -11.25 12.39
C LYS A 103 -1.50 -11.34 11.04
N THR A 104 -0.96 -12.17 10.17
CA THR A 104 -1.49 -12.41 8.83
C THR A 104 -2.72 -13.30 8.89
N ASN A 105 -3.85 -12.81 8.36
CA ASN A 105 -5.12 -13.54 8.33
C ASN A 105 -5.36 -14.24 6.97
N ALA A 106 -4.68 -13.80 5.91
CA ALA A 106 -4.68 -14.49 4.61
C ALA A 106 -3.90 -15.83 4.65
N PRO A 107 -4.38 -16.87 3.95
CA PRO A 107 -3.57 -18.02 3.58
C PRO A 107 -2.50 -17.61 2.54
N LEU A 108 -1.22 -17.81 2.88
CA LEU A 108 -0.08 -17.47 2.04
C LEU A 108 0.44 -18.70 1.29
N LEU A 109 0.70 -18.57 -0.01
CA LEU A 109 1.38 -19.59 -0.81
C LEU A 109 2.90 -19.49 -0.60
N SER A 110 3.56 -20.63 -0.43
CA SER A 110 5.02 -20.75 -0.55
C SER A 110 5.42 -20.64 -2.03
N PRO A 111 6.22 -19.64 -2.44
CA PRO A 111 6.58 -19.43 -3.85
C PRO A 111 7.33 -20.62 -4.47
N GLN A 112 8.10 -21.35 -3.66
CA GLN A 112 8.89 -22.51 -4.10
C GLN A 112 8.10 -23.83 -4.07
N THR A 113 7.26 -24.05 -3.05
CA THR A 113 6.66 -25.37 -2.80
C THR A 113 5.16 -25.46 -3.08
N SER A 114 4.52 -24.36 -3.49
CA SER A 114 3.05 -24.20 -3.58
C SER A 114 2.28 -24.46 -2.27
N ARG A 115 2.95 -24.82 -1.18
CA ARG A 115 2.33 -25.13 0.11
C ARG A 115 1.66 -23.90 0.69
N VAL A 116 0.43 -24.07 1.17
CA VAL A 116 -0.30 -23.02 1.90
C VAL A 116 0.19 -22.93 3.35
N VAL A 117 0.42 -21.72 3.81
CA VAL A 117 0.69 -21.34 5.21
C VAL A 117 -0.47 -20.48 5.69
N SER A 118 -1.19 -20.93 6.71
CA SER A 118 -2.35 -20.23 7.28
C SER A 118 -2.35 -20.35 8.81
N SER A 119 -3.16 -19.51 9.47
CA SER A 119 -3.46 -19.67 10.90
C SER A 119 -4.13 -21.03 11.17
N SER A 120 -3.91 -21.58 12.37
CA SER A 120 -4.44 -22.88 12.78
C SER A 120 -5.97 -22.95 12.56
N PRO A 121 -6.48 -24.06 11.99
CA PRO A 121 -7.91 -24.32 12.00
C PRO A 121 -8.38 -24.50 13.46
N ILE A 122 -9.59 -24.04 13.76
CA ILE A 122 -10.19 -24.13 15.09
C ILE A 122 -10.37 -25.63 15.41
N ARG A 123 -9.71 -26.11 16.45
CA ARG A 123 -9.92 -27.47 16.97
C ARG A 123 -11.08 -27.48 17.97
N PRO A 124 -11.82 -28.58 18.13
CA PRO A 124 -12.86 -28.70 19.16
C PRO A 124 -12.36 -28.46 20.61
N ARG A 125 -11.05 -28.56 20.86
CA ARG A 125 -10.41 -28.15 22.13
C ARG A 125 -10.29 -26.64 22.29
N ASP A 126 -9.97 -25.91 21.22
CA ASP A 126 -9.78 -24.44 21.27
C ASP A 126 -11.09 -23.70 21.64
N ILE A 127 -12.25 -24.35 21.43
CA ILE A 127 -13.57 -23.89 21.86
C ILE A 127 -13.79 -24.06 23.38
N ARG A 128 -13.10 -25.01 24.02
CA ARG A 128 -13.15 -25.25 25.48
C ARG A 128 -12.04 -24.54 26.24
N ASP A 129 -10.84 -24.48 25.68
CA ASP A 129 -9.61 -24.12 26.40
C ASP A 129 -9.31 -22.60 26.38
N GLY A 130 -10.36 -21.77 26.34
CA GLY A 130 -10.28 -20.30 26.51
C GLY A 130 -9.80 -19.84 27.90
N LEU A 131 -9.45 -20.78 28.78
CA LEU A 131 -8.90 -20.58 30.11
C LEU A 131 -7.66 -21.47 30.28
N SER A 132 -6.47 -20.89 30.15
CA SER A 132 -5.28 -21.47 30.78
C SER A 132 -5.37 -21.15 32.29
N PRO A 133 -5.46 -22.15 33.19
CA PRO A 133 -5.86 -21.94 34.59
C PRO A 133 -4.80 -21.25 35.47
N SER A 134 -3.68 -20.80 34.89
CA SER A 134 -2.47 -20.38 35.62
C SER A 134 -2.31 -18.86 35.79
N LYS A 135 -3.39 -18.06 35.66
CA LYS A 135 -3.31 -16.60 35.88
C LYS A 135 -4.59 -16.08 36.56
N PRO A 136 -4.50 -15.44 37.74
CA PRO A 136 -5.68 -14.93 38.44
C PRO A 136 -6.36 -13.83 37.63
N GLN A 137 -7.67 -13.94 37.44
CA GLN A 137 -8.49 -12.97 36.72
C GLN A 137 -8.64 -11.67 37.52
N ALA A 138 -8.61 -10.54 36.83
CA ALA A 138 -9.05 -9.27 37.40
C ALA A 138 -10.59 -9.27 37.55
N PRO A 139 -11.15 -8.73 38.65
CA PRO A 139 -12.59 -8.75 38.88
C PRO A 139 -13.32 -7.85 37.88
N GLY A 140 -14.31 -8.41 37.18
CA GLY A 140 -15.16 -7.69 36.21
C GLY A 140 -15.44 -8.43 34.90
N TRP A 141 -14.76 -9.55 34.61
CA TRP A 141 -14.96 -10.32 33.38
C TRP A 141 -16.24 -11.16 33.42
N THR A 142 -17.14 -11.01 32.44
CA THR A 142 -18.35 -11.85 32.33
C THR A 142 -18.19 -12.92 31.24
N THR A 143 -18.91 -14.03 31.36
CA THR A 143 -18.80 -15.19 30.46
C THR A 143 -19.38 -14.97 29.05
N LYS A 144 -19.76 -13.74 28.68
CA LYS A 144 -20.19 -13.38 27.32
C LYS A 144 -19.04 -13.05 26.37
N ASP A 145 -17.86 -12.71 26.90
CA ASP A 145 -16.72 -12.23 26.11
C ASP A 145 -15.82 -13.35 25.56
N SER A 146 -16.24 -14.63 25.66
CA SER A 146 -15.42 -15.80 25.32
C SER A 146 -15.62 -16.35 23.90
N GLU A 147 -16.30 -15.65 23.00
CA GLU A 147 -16.32 -16.04 21.59
C GLU A 147 -14.98 -15.74 20.94
N SER A 148 -14.25 -16.78 20.54
CA SER A 148 -13.01 -16.66 19.79
C SER A 148 -13.17 -15.77 18.55
N THR A 149 -12.17 -14.94 18.26
CA THR A 149 -12.14 -14.13 17.03
C THR A 149 -11.68 -14.99 15.87
N THR A 150 -12.53 -15.10 14.85
CA THR A 150 -12.33 -15.97 13.69
C THR A 150 -12.32 -15.18 12.40
N THR A 151 -11.87 -15.79 11.31
CA THR A 151 -11.94 -15.19 9.96
C THR A 151 -13.36 -14.94 9.48
N GLU A 152 -14.38 -15.46 10.15
CA GLU A 152 -15.80 -15.21 9.85
C GLU A 152 -16.34 -13.98 10.59
N ASN A 153 -16.00 -13.80 11.87
CA ASN A 153 -16.57 -12.76 12.73
C ASN A 153 -15.65 -11.54 12.97
N ILE A 154 -14.37 -11.58 12.57
CA ILE A 154 -13.42 -10.49 12.88
C ILE A 154 -13.81 -9.14 12.27
N LEU A 155 -14.38 -9.11 11.06
CA LEU A 155 -14.85 -7.85 10.45
C LEU A 155 -16.01 -7.23 11.22
N GLU A 156 -16.98 -8.05 11.63
CA GLU A 156 -18.13 -7.59 12.43
C GLU A 156 -17.66 -7.02 13.78
N LYS A 157 -16.80 -7.77 14.49
CA LYS A 157 -16.16 -7.33 15.74
C LYS A 157 -15.36 -6.03 15.54
N ALA A 158 -14.65 -5.89 14.42
CA ALA A 158 -13.89 -4.69 14.10
C ALA A 158 -14.78 -3.47 13.80
N CYS A 159 -15.87 -3.66 13.05
CA CYS A 159 -16.87 -2.61 12.79
C CYS A 159 -17.55 -2.16 14.09
N ALA A 160 -17.99 -3.11 14.93
CA ALA A 160 -18.60 -2.81 16.23
C ALA A 160 -17.64 -2.05 17.16
N HIS A 161 -16.36 -2.45 17.20
CA HIS A 161 -15.33 -1.72 17.94
C HIS A 161 -15.11 -0.29 17.42
N LEU A 162 -15.01 -0.09 16.10
CA LEU A 162 -14.88 1.22 15.48
C LEU A 162 -16.06 2.17 15.86
N ILE A 163 -17.29 1.64 15.84
CA ILE A 163 -18.50 2.40 16.22
C ILE A 163 -18.51 2.73 17.72
N ALA A 164 -18.07 1.79 18.57
CA ALA A 164 -17.99 1.99 20.02
C ALA A 164 -16.94 3.06 20.42
N ILE A 165 -15.85 3.19 19.65
CA ILE A 165 -14.82 4.21 19.86
C ILE A 165 -15.23 5.58 19.32
N ASP A 166 -15.95 5.62 18.18
CA ASP A 166 -16.46 6.84 17.57
C ASP A 166 -17.75 6.53 16.74
N PRO A 167 -18.94 6.93 17.22
CA PRO A 167 -20.22 6.62 16.56
C PRO A 167 -20.31 7.09 15.10
N ARG A 168 -19.52 8.12 14.73
CA ARG A 168 -19.45 8.67 13.37
C ARG A 168 -18.91 7.66 12.36
N MET A 169 -18.31 6.56 12.81
CA MET A 169 -17.94 5.44 11.94
C MET A 169 -19.16 4.68 11.37
N LYS A 170 -20.34 4.72 12.01
CA LYS A 170 -21.55 3.99 11.56
C LYS A 170 -21.96 4.32 10.12
N PRO A 171 -22.20 5.59 9.71
CA PRO A 171 -22.57 5.92 8.33
C PRO A 171 -21.49 5.55 7.30
N LEU A 172 -20.20 5.60 7.67
CA LEU A 172 -19.11 5.13 6.79
C LEU A 172 -19.18 3.62 6.58
N ILE A 173 -19.42 2.85 7.64
CA ILE A 173 -19.50 1.38 7.61
C ILE A 173 -20.70 0.93 6.79
N ASP A 174 -21.87 1.52 7.01
CA ASP A 174 -23.11 1.20 6.28
C ASP A 174 -22.98 1.50 4.78
N LYS A 175 -22.39 2.64 4.43
CA LYS A 175 -22.21 3.07 3.03
C LYS A 175 -21.13 2.28 2.30
N HIS A 176 -20.09 1.82 3.01
CA HIS A 176 -18.91 1.19 2.42
C HIS A 176 -18.54 -0.16 3.06
N PRO A 177 -19.15 -1.27 2.63
CA PRO A 177 -18.79 -2.62 3.08
C PRO A 177 -17.33 -3.00 2.75
N CYS A 178 -16.54 -3.37 3.75
CA CYS A 178 -15.12 -3.68 3.59
C CYS A 178 -14.84 -5.12 3.12
N ARG A 179 -14.90 -5.35 1.79
CA ARG A 179 -14.56 -6.65 1.18
C ARG A 179 -13.13 -7.16 1.43
N VAL A 180 -12.19 -6.29 1.81
CA VAL A 180 -10.79 -6.69 2.05
C VAL A 180 -10.67 -7.60 3.26
N PHE A 181 -11.45 -7.32 4.31
CA PHE A 181 -11.43 -8.06 5.58
C PHE A 181 -12.69 -8.92 5.77
N SER A 182 -13.57 -9.03 4.77
CA SER A 182 -14.71 -9.94 4.83
C SER A 182 -14.25 -11.40 4.78
N PRO A 183 -15.09 -12.39 5.16
CA PRO A 183 -14.70 -13.80 5.17
C PRO A 183 -14.14 -14.28 3.82
N GLU A 184 -14.68 -13.78 2.71
CA GLU A 184 -14.18 -14.05 1.36
C GLU A 184 -12.81 -13.42 1.09
N GLY A 185 -12.61 -12.17 1.55
CA GLY A 185 -11.33 -11.47 1.45
C GLY A 185 -10.22 -12.10 2.31
N LEU A 186 -10.58 -12.69 3.45
CA LEU A 186 -9.67 -13.44 4.33
C LEU A 186 -9.44 -14.88 3.88
N ALA A 187 -10.30 -15.44 3.03
CA ALA A 187 -10.11 -16.73 2.36
C ALA A 187 -9.28 -16.64 1.06
N GLU A 188 -8.97 -15.44 0.58
CA GLU A 188 -8.14 -15.21 -0.62
C GLU A 188 -6.72 -15.76 -0.40
N GLN A 189 -6.33 -16.76 -1.19
CA GLN A 189 -4.94 -17.25 -1.23
C GLN A 189 -4.04 -16.24 -1.95
N ILE A 190 -2.98 -15.82 -1.25
CA ILE A 190 -2.04 -14.79 -1.70
C ILE A 190 -0.66 -15.41 -1.88
N ASP A 191 -0.06 -15.25 -3.06
CA ASP A 191 1.38 -15.42 -3.20
C ASP A 191 2.08 -14.12 -2.77
N PRO A 192 2.80 -14.11 -1.63
CA PRO A 192 3.42 -12.90 -1.11
C PRO A 192 4.57 -12.42 -2.01
N PHE A 193 5.24 -13.32 -2.74
CA PHE A 193 6.31 -12.97 -3.66
C PHE A 193 5.74 -12.33 -4.92
N GLU A 194 4.69 -12.92 -5.51
CA GLU A 194 3.96 -12.30 -6.63
C GLU A 194 3.43 -10.91 -6.25
N SER A 195 2.80 -10.74 -5.08
CA SER A 195 2.30 -9.45 -4.62
C SER A 195 3.42 -8.41 -4.46
N LEU A 196 4.57 -8.79 -3.90
CA LEU A 196 5.71 -7.89 -3.74
C LEU A 196 6.36 -7.52 -5.08
N VAL A 197 6.56 -8.49 -6.00
CA VAL A 197 7.05 -8.21 -7.36
C VAL A 197 6.07 -7.31 -8.13
N SER A 198 4.77 -7.61 -8.05
CA SER A 198 3.71 -6.80 -8.65
C SER A 198 3.71 -5.36 -8.11
N SER A 199 4.01 -5.18 -6.82
CA SER A 199 4.15 -3.85 -6.21
C SER A 199 5.30 -3.06 -6.85
N ILE A 200 6.46 -3.70 -7.06
CA ILE A 200 7.66 -3.08 -7.68
C ILE A 200 7.38 -2.73 -9.15
N ILE A 201 6.75 -3.64 -9.90
CA ILE A 201 6.34 -3.41 -11.30
C ILE A 201 5.44 -2.17 -11.40
N SER A 202 4.50 -2.01 -10.47
CA SER A 202 3.47 -0.96 -10.49
C SER A 202 3.95 0.45 -10.09
N GLN A 203 5.15 0.59 -9.52
CA GLN A 203 5.67 1.89 -9.08
C GLN A 203 5.82 2.88 -10.25
N GLN A 204 5.31 4.11 -10.08
CA GLN A 204 5.48 5.23 -11.02
C GLN A 204 4.95 4.98 -12.45
N VAL A 205 4.02 4.05 -12.63
CA VAL A 205 3.37 3.75 -13.93
C VAL A 205 1.85 3.67 -13.76
N SER A 206 1.10 3.76 -14.87
CA SER A 206 -0.35 3.56 -14.84
C SER A 206 -0.69 2.08 -14.59
N GLY A 207 -1.89 1.79 -14.08
CA GLY A 207 -2.34 0.40 -13.87
C GLY A 207 -2.37 -0.44 -15.15
N ALA A 208 -2.71 0.18 -16.29
CA ALA A 208 -2.65 -0.47 -17.61
C ALA A 208 -1.21 -0.81 -18.02
N ALA A 209 -0.26 0.09 -17.82
CA ALA A 209 1.16 -0.17 -18.07
C ALA A 209 1.72 -1.24 -17.12
N ALA A 210 1.38 -1.19 -15.83
CA ALA A 210 1.74 -2.21 -14.85
C ALA A 210 1.23 -3.60 -15.24
N LYS A 211 -0.04 -3.71 -15.66
CA LYS A 211 -0.63 -4.96 -16.15
C LYS A 211 0.08 -5.48 -17.40
N SER A 212 0.41 -4.61 -18.35
CA SER A 212 1.15 -4.98 -19.57
C SER A 212 2.56 -5.48 -19.25
N ILE A 213 3.30 -4.77 -18.40
CA ILE A 213 4.65 -5.17 -17.97
C ILE A 213 4.61 -6.49 -17.20
N LYS A 214 3.64 -6.68 -16.28
CA LYS A 214 3.48 -7.94 -15.54
C LYS A 214 3.17 -9.11 -16.48
N ALA A 215 2.29 -8.93 -17.47
CA ALA A 215 1.99 -9.98 -18.43
C ALA A 215 3.22 -10.38 -19.27
N LYS A 216 3.97 -9.39 -19.79
CA LYS A 216 5.23 -9.64 -20.50
C LYS A 216 6.30 -10.29 -19.61
N PHE A 217 6.36 -9.90 -18.34
CA PHE A 217 7.30 -10.46 -17.37
C PHE A 217 7.03 -11.94 -17.11
N VAL A 218 5.76 -12.33 -16.88
CA VAL A 218 5.38 -13.75 -16.75
C VAL A 218 5.69 -14.53 -18.03
N ALA A 219 5.45 -13.93 -19.20
CA ALA A 219 5.72 -14.57 -20.49
C ALA A 219 7.21 -14.92 -20.75
N LEU A 220 8.16 -14.30 -20.04
CA LEU A 220 9.59 -14.66 -20.15
C LEU A 220 9.91 -16.07 -19.61
N PHE A 221 8.98 -16.70 -18.88
CA PHE A 221 9.18 -17.97 -18.18
C PHE A 221 8.27 -19.09 -18.71
N GLU A 222 7.52 -18.84 -19.80
CA GLU A 222 6.55 -19.81 -20.35
C GLU A 222 7.21 -21.01 -21.06
N GLU A 223 8.50 -20.95 -21.40
CA GLU A 223 9.25 -22.02 -22.08
C GLU A 223 9.99 -22.98 -21.12
N GLU A 224 9.89 -22.79 -19.79
CA GLU A 224 10.62 -23.59 -18.78
C GLU A 224 9.74 -24.56 -17.96
N ASP A 225 8.41 -24.52 -18.12
CA ASP A 225 7.47 -25.33 -17.32
C ASP A 225 7.15 -26.72 -17.93
N ASP A 226 7.62 -27.04 -19.15
CA ASP A 226 7.50 -28.37 -19.79
C ASP A 226 8.84 -29.13 -19.76
N PRO A 227 9.01 -30.16 -18.89
CA PRO A 227 10.09 -31.13 -19.08
C PRO A 227 9.77 -32.02 -20.29
N PRO A 228 10.76 -32.40 -21.12
CA PRO A 228 10.54 -33.36 -22.19
C PRO A 228 10.16 -34.71 -21.59
N SER A 229 8.93 -35.16 -21.85
CA SER A 229 8.47 -36.51 -21.52
C SER A 229 9.01 -37.52 -22.55
N ASP A 230 10.31 -37.74 -22.54
CA ASP A 230 10.97 -38.70 -23.41
C ASP A 230 10.84 -40.13 -22.86
N GLN A 231 9.91 -40.89 -23.46
CA GLN A 231 9.91 -42.36 -23.62
C GLN A 231 9.71 -43.17 -22.30
N GLU A 232 9.13 -44.36 -22.26
CA GLU A 232 8.63 -45.34 -23.27
C GLU A 232 7.11 -45.57 -23.00
N ASP A 233 6.28 -46.28 -23.78
CA ASP A 233 6.54 -47.45 -24.62
C ASP A 233 5.40 -47.63 -25.67
N GLY A 234 5.65 -48.39 -26.73
CA GLY A 234 4.76 -48.44 -27.90
C GLY A 234 3.46 -49.23 -27.71
N LYS A 235 2.30 -48.61 -28.01
CA LYS A 235 1.09 -49.36 -28.41
C LYS A 235 0.16 -48.59 -29.35
N GLU A 236 -0.55 -49.37 -30.16
CA GLU A 236 -1.11 -49.00 -31.46
C GLU A 236 -2.20 -47.91 -31.47
N LYS A 237 -2.26 -47.25 -32.63
CA LYS A 237 -3.29 -46.28 -33.03
C LYS A 237 -4.69 -46.85 -32.89
N LYS A 238 -5.56 -46.17 -32.14
CA LYS A 238 -7.00 -46.19 -32.40
C LYS A 238 -7.46 -44.80 -32.83
N LYS A 239 -7.78 -44.65 -34.12
CA LYS A 239 -8.41 -43.44 -34.65
C LYS A 239 -9.79 -43.27 -34.00
N THR A 240 -9.98 -42.17 -33.29
CA THR A 240 -11.30 -41.56 -33.12
C THR A 240 -11.16 -40.13 -33.62
N GLN A 241 -11.80 -39.81 -34.74
CA GLN A 241 -11.92 -38.44 -35.20
C GLN A 241 -13.06 -37.78 -34.43
N GLU A 242 -12.80 -36.68 -33.75
CA GLU A 242 -13.76 -35.58 -33.64
C GLU A 242 -13.01 -34.27 -33.32
N ASN A 243 -13.51 -33.16 -33.84
CA ASN A 243 -12.77 -31.91 -33.94
C ASN A 243 -13.15 -30.94 -32.81
N ASP A 244 -12.18 -30.52 -32.01
CA ASP A 244 -12.23 -29.23 -31.29
C ASP A 244 -10.81 -28.65 -31.16
N PRO A 245 -10.43 -27.63 -31.96
CA PRO A 245 -9.14 -26.96 -31.87
C PRO A 245 -9.19 -25.78 -30.89
N THR A 246 -9.67 -26.01 -29.66
CA THR A 246 -9.65 -25.00 -28.60
C THR A 246 -8.66 -25.40 -27.50
N PRO A 247 -7.39 -24.95 -27.53
CA PRO A 247 -6.48 -25.16 -26.40
C PRO A 247 -7.05 -24.42 -25.19
N THR A 248 -7.58 -25.20 -24.23
CA THR A 248 -8.08 -24.66 -22.97
C THR A 248 -6.91 -23.95 -22.28
N PRO A 249 -7.00 -22.64 -22.00
CA PRO A 249 -5.83 -21.87 -21.58
C PRO A 249 -5.33 -22.37 -20.23
N THR A 250 -4.20 -23.09 -20.26
CA THR A 250 -3.49 -23.52 -19.06
C THR A 250 -3.18 -22.28 -18.21
N LYS A 251 -3.49 -22.39 -16.93
CA LYS A 251 -3.56 -21.24 -16.03
C LYS A 251 -2.14 -20.78 -15.67
N ARG A 252 -1.60 -19.85 -16.47
CA ARG A 252 -0.27 -19.23 -16.32
C ARG A 252 0.07 -18.99 -14.85
N ARG A 253 1.11 -19.66 -14.36
CA ARG A 253 1.61 -19.53 -13.00
C ARG A 253 2.60 -18.36 -12.92
N PHE A 254 2.68 -17.69 -11.77
CA PHE A 254 3.72 -16.68 -11.57
C PHE A 254 5.09 -17.35 -11.39
N PRO A 255 6.17 -16.86 -12.02
CA PRO A 255 7.49 -17.48 -11.96
C PRO A 255 8.02 -17.55 -10.53
N THR A 256 8.67 -18.67 -10.20
CA THR A 256 9.26 -18.87 -8.88
C THR A 256 10.48 -17.95 -8.67
N PRO A 257 10.91 -17.72 -7.42
CA PRO A 257 12.17 -17.02 -7.15
C PRO A 257 13.37 -17.65 -7.85
N ALA A 258 13.40 -18.99 -8.00
CA ALA A 258 14.47 -19.67 -8.71
C ALA A 258 14.47 -19.36 -10.23
N HIS A 259 13.31 -19.38 -10.88
CA HIS A 259 13.20 -19.06 -12.31
C HIS A 259 13.70 -17.63 -12.59
N ILE A 260 13.33 -16.66 -11.73
CA ILE A 260 13.78 -15.26 -11.87
C ILE A 260 15.29 -15.10 -11.71
N LEU A 261 15.93 -15.91 -10.85
CA LEU A 261 17.39 -15.89 -10.65
C LEU A 261 18.16 -16.60 -11.78
N ALA A 262 17.50 -17.43 -12.58
CA ALA A 262 18.10 -18.07 -13.75
C ALA A 262 18.23 -17.10 -14.95
N LYS A 263 17.52 -15.97 -14.95
CA LYS A 263 17.54 -14.98 -16.05
C LYS A 263 18.33 -13.74 -15.68
N ASP A 264 19.14 -13.27 -16.63
CA ASP A 264 19.94 -12.06 -16.45
C ASP A 264 19.10 -10.78 -16.46
N LEU A 265 19.64 -9.70 -15.88
CA LEU A 265 18.94 -8.41 -15.80
C LEU A 265 18.58 -7.82 -17.18
N PRO A 266 19.43 -7.91 -18.23
CA PRO A 266 19.05 -7.62 -19.61
C PRO A 266 17.77 -8.33 -20.07
N THR A 267 17.66 -9.65 -19.91
CA THR A 267 16.46 -10.42 -20.30
C THR A 267 15.24 -9.95 -19.55
N LEU A 268 15.31 -9.81 -18.21
CA LEU A 268 14.18 -9.31 -17.41
C LEU A 268 13.68 -7.92 -17.85
N ARG A 269 14.56 -7.07 -18.39
CA ARG A 269 14.19 -5.74 -18.90
C ARG A 269 13.41 -5.76 -20.21
N THR A 270 13.49 -6.82 -21.02
CA THR A 270 12.73 -6.95 -22.27
C THR A 270 11.22 -6.89 -22.04
N ALA A 271 10.75 -7.31 -20.86
CA ALA A 271 9.35 -7.17 -20.42
C ALA A 271 8.88 -5.70 -20.21
N GLY A 272 9.77 -4.72 -20.30
CA GLY A 272 9.48 -3.30 -20.02
C GLY A 272 9.83 -2.85 -18.60
N LEU A 273 10.65 -3.61 -17.87
CA LEU A 273 11.19 -3.19 -16.59
C LEU A 273 12.30 -2.14 -16.79
N SER A 274 12.37 -1.16 -15.88
CA SER A 274 13.56 -0.32 -15.76
C SER A 274 14.70 -1.12 -15.11
N GLN A 275 15.95 -0.73 -15.38
CA GLN A 275 17.14 -1.35 -14.77
C GLN A 275 17.00 -1.52 -13.25
N ARG A 276 16.57 -0.46 -12.54
CA ARG A 276 16.36 -0.52 -11.09
C ARG A 276 15.26 -1.52 -10.70
N LYS A 277 14.14 -1.59 -11.43
CA LYS A 277 13.06 -2.55 -11.14
C LYS A 277 13.53 -4.00 -11.33
N ALA A 278 14.28 -4.28 -12.41
CA ALA A 278 14.87 -5.60 -12.62
C ALA A 278 15.81 -5.99 -11.46
N GLU A 279 16.72 -5.10 -11.06
CA GLU A 279 17.60 -5.31 -9.91
C GLU A 279 16.85 -5.50 -8.58
N TYR A 280 15.75 -4.76 -8.35
CA TYR A 280 14.91 -4.91 -7.15
C TYR A 280 14.19 -6.27 -7.12
N ILE A 281 13.64 -6.69 -8.25
CA ILE A 281 12.92 -7.97 -8.40
C ILE A 281 13.89 -9.15 -8.24
N HIS A 282 15.07 -9.09 -8.88
CA HIS A 282 16.11 -10.10 -8.74
C HIS A 282 16.69 -10.16 -7.31
N GLY A 283 16.87 -9.00 -6.64
CA GLY A 283 17.28 -8.95 -5.23
C GLY A 283 16.22 -9.49 -4.26
N LEU A 284 14.94 -9.26 -4.55
CA LEU A 284 13.82 -9.85 -3.80
C LEU A 284 13.77 -11.37 -4.01
N ALA A 285 13.95 -11.84 -5.25
CA ALA A 285 14.01 -13.27 -5.57
C ALA A 285 15.14 -13.98 -4.81
N ALA A 286 16.33 -13.37 -4.74
CA ALA A 286 17.46 -13.90 -3.97
C ALA A 286 17.12 -14.09 -2.48
N LYS A 287 16.43 -13.11 -1.85
CA LYS A 287 16.00 -13.20 -0.44
C LYS A 287 14.94 -14.26 -0.18
N PHE A 288 14.06 -14.53 -1.16
CA PHE A 288 13.11 -15.63 -1.05
C PHE A 288 13.78 -16.99 -1.31
N ALA A 289 14.72 -17.08 -2.25
CA ALA A 289 15.46 -18.30 -2.56
C ALA A 289 16.40 -18.73 -1.42
N SER A 290 17.02 -17.78 -0.70
CA SER A 290 17.84 -18.05 0.48
C SER A 290 17.04 -18.38 1.76
N GLY A 291 15.71 -18.20 1.73
CA GLY A 291 14.85 -18.35 2.91
C GLY A 291 14.88 -17.18 3.90
N GLU A 292 15.65 -16.11 3.63
CA GLU A 292 15.64 -14.89 4.47
C GLU A 292 14.24 -14.26 4.55
N LEU A 293 13.49 -14.35 3.44
CA LEU A 293 12.05 -14.10 3.35
C LEU A 293 11.33 -15.40 3.00
N SER A 294 10.23 -15.69 3.69
CA SER A 294 9.40 -16.88 3.43
C SER A 294 7.94 -16.62 3.79
N ALA A 295 7.03 -17.42 3.23
CA ALA A 295 5.61 -17.36 3.59
C ALA A 295 5.38 -17.58 5.10
N SER A 296 6.13 -18.50 5.72
CA SER A 296 6.11 -18.74 7.17
C SER A 296 6.48 -17.49 7.97
N LEU A 297 7.58 -16.82 7.60
CA LEU A 297 8.02 -15.59 8.26
C LEU A 297 6.99 -14.47 8.11
N LEU A 298 6.46 -14.26 6.90
CA LEU A 298 5.46 -13.23 6.65
C LEU A 298 4.12 -13.51 7.36
N ALA A 299 3.79 -14.79 7.58
CA ALA A 299 2.60 -15.19 8.33
C ALA A 299 2.70 -14.85 9.83
N SER A 300 3.83 -15.16 10.48
CA SER A 300 3.94 -15.14 11.95
C SER A 300 4.72 -13.97 12.54
N ALA A 301 5.62 -13.31 11.79
CA ALA A 301 6.52 -12.30 12.34
C ALA A 301 5.78 -11.11 12.99
N PRO A 302 6.26 -10.57 14.12
CA PRO A 302 5.80 -9.30 14.67
C PRO A 302 5.87 -8.17 13.63
N TYR A 303 5.01 -7.16 13.78
CA TYR A 303 4.89 -6.07 12.80
C TYR A 303 6.24 -5.35 12.56
N GLU A 304 6.95 -4.97 13.62
CA GLU A 304 8.23 -4.26 13.51
C GLU A 304 9.31 -5.10 12.79
N GLU A 305 9.37 -6.41 13.04
CA GLU A 305 10.31 -7.32 12.36
C GLU A 305 9.97 -7.45 10.87
N LEU A 306 8.68 -7.60 10.56
CA LEU A 306 8.19 -7.67 9.18
C LEU A 306 8.50 -6.39 8.40
N VAL A 307 8.29 -5.23 9.03
CA VAL A 307 8.63 -3.92 8.44
C VAL A 307 10.14 -3.81 8.22
N ALA A 308 10.96 -4.12 9.23
CA ALA A 308 12.41 -4.04 9.13
C ALA A 308 12.97 -4.91 7.99
N LYS A 309 12.53 -6.18 7.90
CA LYS A 309 12.96 -7.13 6.86
C LYS A 309 12.52 -6.71 5.45
N LEU A 310 11.29 -6.24 5.28
CA LEU A 310 10.79 -5.85 3.96
C LEU A 310 11.35 -4.48 3.50
N VAL A 311 11.52 -3.50 4.40
CA VAL A 311 12.14 -2.20 4.06
C VAL A 311 13.64 -2.34 3.75
N ALA A 312 14.32 -3.36 4.30
CA ALA A 312 15.68 -3.70 3.91
C ALA A 312 15.80 -4.22 2.45
N VAL A 313 14.70 -4.59 1.79
CA VAL A 313 14.70 -4.92 0.36
C VAL A 313 14.75 -3.64 -0.46
N ARG A 314 15.86 -3.43 -1.17
CA ARG A 314 16.02 -2.27 -2.06
C ARG A 314 14.90 -2.24 -3.10
N GLY A 315 14.09 -1.19 -3.07
CA GLY A 315 12.90 -1.02 -3.92
C GLY A 315 11.56 -1.07 -3.17
N LEU A 316 11.54 -1.53 -1.91
CA LEU A 316 10.38 -1.47 -1.02
C LEU A 316 10.55 -0.31 -0.02
N GLY A 317 9.65 0.66 -0.06
CA GLY A 317 9.57 1.72 0.95
C GLY A 317 8.53 1.38 2.03
N LEU A 318 8.62 2.03 3.20
CA LEU A 318 7.70 1.81 4.34
C LEU A 318 6.22 1.78 3.91
N TRP A 319 5.77 2.78 3.16
CA TRP A 319 4.39 2.84 2.65
C TRP A 319 4.01 1.59 1.82
N THR A 320 4.88 1.09 0.95
CA THR A 320 4.62 -0.13 0.17
C THR A 320 4.48 -1.35 1.09
N VAL A 321 5.27 -1.42 2.16
CA VAL A 321 5.25 -2.50 3.14
C VAL A 321 3.98 -2.42 4.01
N GLU A 322 3.56 -1.22 4.42
CA GLU A 322 2.29 -0.98 5.12
C GLU A 322 1.09 -1.41 4.27
N MET A 323 1.07 -1.03 2.98
CA MET A 323 0.01 -1.44 2.06
C MET A 323 0.03 -2.97 1.83
N PHE A 324 1.21 -3.59 1.71
CA PHE A 324 1.35 -5.04 1.61
C PHE A 324 0.84 -5.76 2.87
N ALA A 325 1.21 -5.28 4.06
CA ALA A 325 0.74 -5.85 5.32
C ALA A 325 -0.78 -5.71 5.51
N CYS A 326 -1.35 -4.57 5.12
CA CYS A 326 -2.79 -4.32 5.16
C CYS A 326 -3.57 -5.16 4.14
N PHE A 327 -3.17 -5.15 2.86
CA PHE A 327 -4.00 -5.67 1.76
C PHE A 327 -3.66 -7.08 1.27
N ALA A 328 -2.39 -7.49 1.34
CA ALA A 328 -1.95 -8.82 0.95
C ALA A 328 -1.93 -9.76 2.16
N LEU A 329 -1.32 -9.34 3.28
CA LEU A 329 -1.28 -10.17 4.50
C LEU A 329 -2.57 -10.09 5.33
N LYS A 330 -3.47 -9.14 5.03
CA LYS A 330 -4.74 -8.90 5.75
C LYS A 330 -4.52 -8.69 7.25
N ARG A 331 -3.44 -8.02 7.64
CA ARG A 331 -3.22 -7.58 9.03
C ARG A 331 -4.17 -6.42 9.33
N MET A 332 -4.90 -6.51 10.42
CA MET A 332 -5.94 -5.52 10.77
C MET A 332 -5.43 -4.38 11.67
N ASP A 333 -4.21 -4.47 12.20
CA ASP A 333 -3.62 -3.42 13.07
C ASP A 333 -2.45 -2.62 12.43
N VAL A 334 -2.55 -2.27 11.15
CA VAL A 334 -1.55 -1.49 10.39
C VAL A 334 -2.06 -0.07 10.13
N PHE A 335 -1.20 0.94 10.25
CA PHE A 335 -1.58 2.34 10.01
C PHE A 335 -0.49 3.15 9.31
N SER A 336 -0.78 3.67 8.11
CA SER A 336 0.17 4.45 7.31
C SER A 336 0.04 5.94 7.59
N LEU A 337 0.92 6.45 8.46
CA LEU A 337 1.01 7.89 8.78
C LEU A 337 1.48 8.73 7.57
N GLY A 338 2.20 8.09 6.64
CA GLY A 338 2.76 8.72 5.44
C GLY A 338 1.80 8.82 4.24
N ASP A 339 0.67 8.12 4.24
CA ASP A 339 -0.27 8.15 3.11
C ASP A 339 -1.06 9.48 3.07
N LEU A 340 -0.90 10.23 1.98
CA LEU A 340 -1.57 11.53 1.80
C LEU A 340 -3.09 11.41 1.64
N GLY A 341 -3.60 10.24 1.22
CA GLY A 341 -5.03 9.95 1.18
C GLY A 341 -5.59 9.73 2.58
N VAL A 342 -4.92 8.95 3.42
CA VAL A 342 -5.27 8.75 4.84
C VAL A 342 -5.18 10.08 5.60
N GLN A 343 -4.10 10.86 5.42
CA GLN A 343 -3.97 12.20 6.00
C GLN A 343 -5.14 13.12 5.64
N ARG A 344 -5.57 13.11 4.38
CA ARG A 344 -6.68 13.93 3.89
C ARG A 344 -8.02 13.45 4.45
N GLY A 345 -8.24 12.13 4.45
CA GLY A 345 -9.40 11.48 5.04
C GLY A 345 -9.56 11.74 6.53
N MET A 346 -8.49 11.59 7.31
CA MET A 346 -8.49 11.92 8.74
C MET A 346 -8.74 13.41 9.00
N ALA A 347 -8.17 14.30 8.18
CA ALA A 347 -8.43 15.72 8.31
C ALA A 347 -9.93 16.04 8.10
N ALA A 348 -10.55 15.46 7.07
CA ALA A 348 -11.99 15.57 6.86
C ALA A 348 -12.81 14.95 8.02
N PHE A 349 -12.39 13.78 8.52
CA PHE A 349 -13.05 13.05 9.62
C PHE A 349 -13.07 13.84 10.94
N VAL A 350 -12.05 14.65 11.22
CA VAL A 350 -12.04 15.57 12.37
C VAL A 350 -12.60 16.97 12.05
N GLY A 351 -13.41 17.09 10.99
CA GLY A 351 -14.13 18.31 10.64
C GLY A 351 -13.27 19.43 10.01
N ARG A 352 -12.03 19.14 9.57
CA ARG A 352 -11.18 20.18 8.95
C ARG A 352 -11.53 20.41 7.48
N ASP A 353 -11.52 21.68 7.09
CA ASP A 353 -11.65 22.07 5.69
C ASP A 353 -10.39 21.70 4.88
N VAL A 354 -10.41 20.49 4.30
CA VAL A 354 -9.38 19.97 3.39
C VAL A 354 -9.16 20.84 2.14
N LYS A 355 -10.11 21.70 1.76
CA LYS A 355 -9.95 22.65 0.65
C LYS A 355 -9.06 23.83 1.06
N LYS A 356 -9.10 24.26 2.33
CA LYS A 356 -8.23 25.29 2.91
C LYS A 356 -6.85 24.76 3.32
N LEU A 357 -6.74 23.51 3.78
CA LEU A 357 -5.49 22.88 4.25
C LEU A 357 -4.41 22.63 3.19
N LYS A 358 -4.64 22.99 1.92
CA LYS A 358 -3.72 22.78 0.77
C LYS A 358 -2.37 23.52 0.85
N ASN A 359 -2.03 24.14 1.98
CA ASN A 359 -0.92 25.08 2.12
C ASN A 359 -0.08 24.93 3.42
N GLY A 360 -0.26 23.86 4.21
CA GLY A 360 0.36 23.68 5.54
C GLY A 360 1.86 23.33 5.58
N GLY A 361 2.59 23.39 4.47
CA GLY A 361 4.04 23.15 4.46
C GLY A 361 4.83 24.41 4.83
N ASN A 362 5.70 24.34 5.85
CA ASN A 362 6.68 25.37 6.25
C ASN A 362 7.81 25.59 5.21
N GLY A 363 7.49 25.55 3.92
CA GLY A 363 8.41 25.73 2.80
C GLY A 363 8.14 27.02 2.04
N ASN A 364 9.16 27.87 1.88
CA ASN A 364 9.07 29.08 1.08
C ASN A 364 8.89 28.74 -0.42
N GLY A 365 7.68 28.93 -0.94
CA GLY A 365 7.38 29.14 -2.36
C GLY A 365 7.56 27.97 -3.35
N LYS A 366 8.44 27.00 -3.08
CA LYS A 366 8.74 25.86 -3.97
C LYS A 366 8.67 24.49 -3.28
N ASP A 367 9.03 24.41 -1.99
CA ASP A 367 9.06 23.16 -1.21
C ASP A 367 7.85 22.99 -0.27
N LYS A 368 6.64 23.36 -0.73
CA LYS A 368 5.41 23.10 0.02
C LYS A 368 5.07 21.61 0.01
N LYS A 369 5.62 20.86 0.97
CA LYS A 369 5.21 19.48 1.25
C LYS A 369 3.72 19.49 1.64
N TRP A 370 2.89 18.78 0.87
CA TRP A 370 1.48 18.56 1.19
C TRP A 370 1.39 17.83 2.54
N LYS A 371 0.59 18.38 3.46
CA LYS A 371 0.39 17.85 4.81
C LYS A 371 -0.97 18.31 5.31
N TYR A 372 -1.91 17.38 5.49
CA TYR A 372 -3.28 17.67 5.96
C TYR A 372 -3.44 17.48 7.47
N MET A 373 -2.62 16.60 8.06
CA MET A 373 -2.59 16.29 9.48
C MET A 373 -1.13 16.04 9.90
N SER A 374 -0.81 16.17 11.20
CA SER A 374 0.53 15.80 11.69
C SER A 374 0.61 14.30 11.98
N GLU A 375 1.78 13.68 11.78
CA GLU A 375 1.97 12.25 12.05
C GLU A 375 1.78 11.91 13.54
N ALA A 376 2.05 12.87 14.45
CA ALA A 376 1.78 12.74 15.88
C ALA A 376 0.27 12.72 16.17
N GLU A 377 -0.47 13.66 15.61
CA GLU A 377 -1.94 13.74 15.73
C GLU A 377 -2.65 12.53 15.10
N MET A 378 -2.20 12.11 13.91
CA MET A 378 -2.70 10.88 13.28
C MET A 378 -2.48 9.66 14.17
N ARG A 379 -1.30 9.56 14.81
CA ARG A 379 -0.98 8.47 15.73
C ARG A 379 -1.91 8.50 16.95
N GLU A 380 -2.07 9.65 17.59
CA GLU A 380 -2.96 9.84 18.75
C GLU A 380 -4.41 9.42 18.44
N ILE A 381 -4.97 9.89 17.32
CA ILE A 381 -6.34 9.53 16.90
C ILE A 381 -6.43 8.04 16.56
N SER A 382 -5.49 7.51 15.76
CA SER A 382 -5.53 6.12 15.30
C SER A 382 -5.30 5.09 16.41
N GLU A 383 -4.53 5.40 17.46
CA GLU A 383 -4.24 4.46 18.55
C GLU A 383 -5.51 4.06 19.32
N ARG A 384 -6.55 4.92 19.34
CA ARG A 384 -7.87 4.60 19.91
C ARG A 384 -8.60 3.47 19.19
N PHE A 385 -8.29 3.22 17.92
CA PHE A 385 -8.96 2.20 17.09
C PHE A 385 -8.21 0.87 17.06
N ARG A 386 -7.29 0.63 18.01
CA ARG A 386 -6.59 -0.65 18.13
C ARG A 386 -7.50 -1.73 18.73
N PRO A 387 -7.45 -2.96 18.17
CA PRO A 387 -6.43 -3.49 17.26
C PRO A 387 -6.87 -3.48 15.78
N TYR A 388 -7.73 -2.56 15.35
CA TYR A 388 -8.36 -2.55 14.01
C TYR A 388 -7.99 -1.32 13.17
N ARG A 389 -6.79 -0.76 13.37
CA ARG A 389 -6.32 0.44 12.68
C ARG A 389 -6.31 0.33 11.16
N SER A 390 -6.11 -0.86 10.57
CA SER A 390 -6.19 -1.05 9.11
C SER A 390 -7.60 -0.81 8.58
N LEU A 391 -8.63 -1.21 9.34
CA LEU A 391 -10.02 -0.98 8.96
C LEU A 391 -10.38 0.50 9.10
N PHE A 392 -9.95 1.15 10.18
CA PHE A 392 -10.08 2.60 10.34
C PHE A 392 -9.38 3.37 9.20
N MET A 393 -8.13 3.03 8.88
CA MET A 393 -7.38 3.55 7.73
C MET A 393 -8.13 3.35 6.41
N TRP A 394 -8.72 2.18 6.21
CA TRP A 394 -9.49 1.86 5.01
C TRP A 394 -10.72 2.76 4.83
N TYR A 395 -11.39 3.09 5.93
CA TYR A 395 -12.49 4.06 5.94
C TYR A 395 -12.02 5.50 5.72
N MET A 396 -10.81 5.89 6.15
CA MET A 396 -10.30 7.25 5.90
C MET A 396 -10.21 7.58 4.41
N TRP A 397 -9.86 6.63 3.53
CA TRP A 397 -9.90 6.85 2.07
C TRP A 397 -11.32 7.10 1.52
N ARG A 398 -12.38 6.80 2.28
CA ARG A 398 -13.80 6.90 1.89
C ARG A 398 -14.58 8.02 2.58
N VAL A 399 -13.94 8.75 3.50
CA VAL A 399 -14.57 9.88 4.20
C VAL A 399 -15.06 10.92 3.20
N GLU A 400 -14.27 11.26 2.18
CA GLU A 400 -14.68 12.21 1.13
C GLU A 400 -15.72 11.67 0.13
N GLU A 401 -15.93 10.35 0.09
CA GLU A 401 -17.01 9.72 -0.69
C GLU A 401 -18.34 9.69 0.09
N THR A 402 -18.31 10.13 1.34
CA THR A 402 -19.44 10.20 2.27
C THR A 402 -19.70 11.67 2.58
N ASP A 403 -20.96 12.05 2.75
CA ASP A 403 -21.25 13.44 3.11
C ASP A 403 -20.89 13.63 4.59
N VAL A 404 -19.87 14.45 4.85
CA VAL A 404 -19.37 14.65 6.22
C VAL A 404 -20.43 15.33 7.09
N SER A 405 -21.40 16.03 6.51
CA SER A 405 -22.56 16.58 7.25
C SER A 405 -23.52 15.52 7.79
N THR A 406 -23.47 14.27 7.29
CA THR A 406 -24.22 13.14 7.86
C THR A 406 -23.45 12.41 8.96
N MET A 407 -22.37 13.02 9.46
CA MET A 407 -21.47 12.46 10.49
C MET A 407 -21.33 13.36 11.72
N GLU A 408 -22.18 14.38 11.85
CA GLU A 408 -22.24 15.30 13.00
C GLU A 408 -23.19 14.79 14.11
#